data_AF-A0A4Q0V8H9-F1
#
_entry.id   AF-A0A4Q0V8H9-F1
#
_cell.length_a   1.000
_cell.length_b   1.000
_cell.length_c   1.000
_cell.angle_alpha   90.00
_cell.angle_beta   90.00
_cell.angle_gamma   90.00
#
_symmetry.space_group_name_H-M   'P 1'
#
loop_
_entity.id
_entity.type
_entity.pdbx_description
1 polymer ?
#
loop_
_entity_poly.entity_id
_entity_poly.type
_entity_poly.pdbx_seq_one_letter_code
_entity_poly.pdbx_strand_id
1 'polypeptide(L)'
;MNKINSYFKLFFKFLLLYSIATILTLIVISMILTDNELNYNSLKYFIVLFVIMAVINAFQYMDTEKIVPIMDTLHLETALKNMKWEMKQENNIIIIKPRFLDSLFGEKIFIKTYNDDKVKIIGAKRLVNRLINYVNFIS
;
A
#
# COMPACT_ATOMS: atom_id res chain seq x y z
N MET A 1 24.37 -3.90 6.31
CA MET A 1 24.27 -2.92 5.21
C MET A 1 23.54 -3.40 3.94
N ASN A 2 23.19 -4.69 3.76
CA ASN A 2 22.53 -5.16 2.52
C ASN A 2 21.00 -4.98 2.42
N LYS A 3 20.27 -4.82 3.54
CA LYS A 3 18.79 -4.74 3.49
C LYS A 3 18.27 -3.38 3.01
N ILE A 4 18.87 -2.27 3.46
CA ILE A 4 18.47 -0.90 3.07
C ILE A 4 18.61 -0.71 1.56
N ASN A 5 19.69 -1.23 0.97
CA ASN A 5 19.94 -1.15 -0.47
C ASN A 5 18.90 -1.94 -1.29
N SER A 6 18.36 -3.03 -0.74
CA SER A 6 17.32 -3.84 -1.39
C SER A 6 15.97 -3.12 -1.44
N TYR A 7 15.55 -2.48 -0.34
CA TYR A 7 14.33 -1.68 -0.30
C TYR A 7 14.42 -0.43 -1.17
N PHE A 8 15.57 0.25 -1.16
CA PHE A 8 15.81 1.38 -2.04
C PHE A 8 15.73 0.99 -3.53
N LYS A 9 16.25 -0.19 -3.88
CA LYS A 9 16.20 -0.72 -5.25
C LYS A 9 14.76 -1.04 -5.70
N LEU A 10 13.95 -1.64 -4.83
CA LEU A 10 12.53 -1.89 -5.08
C LEU A 10 11.73 -0.59 -5.22
N PHE A 11 11.97 0.37 -4.33
CA PHE A 11 11.39 1.70 -4.40
C PHE A 11 11.76 2.42 -5.70
N PHE A 12 13.04 2.42 -6.09
CA PHE A 12 13.49 3.02 -7.34
C PHE A 12 12.89 2.33 -8.57
N LYS A 13 12.77 0.99 -8.54
CA LYS A 13 12.16 0.22 -9.62
C LYS A 13 10.67 0.55 -9.76
N PHE A 14 9.96 0.69 -8.64
CA PHE A 14 8.57 1.14 -8.63
C PHE A 14 8.45 2.57 -9.17
N LEU A 15 9.29 3.49 -8.70
CA LEU A 15 9.32 4.88 -9.15
C LEU A 15 9.56 4.98 -10.66
N LEU A 16 10.47 4.15 -11.19
CA LEU A 16 10.86 4.13 -12.59
C LEU A 16 9.77 3.50 -13.49
N LEU A 17 9.15 2.40 -13.06
CA LEU A 17 7.97 1.85 -13.73
C LEU A 17 6.80 2.83 -13.71
N TYR A 18 6.60 3.51 -12.59
CA TYR A 18 5.57 4.53 -12.43
C TYR A 18 5.82 5.73 -13.36
N SER A 19 7.06 6.22 -13.44
CA SER A 19 7.42 7.31 -14.35
C SER A 19 7.25 6.91 -15.81
N ILE A 20 7.67 5.69 -16.19
CA ILE A 20 7.49 5.17 -17.56
C ILE A 20 6.00 5.08 -17.89
N ALA A 21 5.19 4.50 -17.02
CA ALA A 21 3.74 4.42 -17.21
C ALA A 21 3.12 5.82 -17.33
N THR A 22 3.55 6.76 -16.50
CA THR A 22 3.07 8.15 -16.54
C THR A 22 3.42 8.83 -17.86
N ILE A 23 4.65 8.69 -18.34
CA ILE A 23 5.11 9.23 -19.63
C ILE A 23 4.35 8.60 -20.78
N LEU A 24 4.18 7.27 -20.79
CA LEU A 24 3.39 6.56 -21.81
C LEU A 24 1.94 7.02 -21.83
N THR A 25 1.34 7.20 -20.66
CA THR A 25 -0.05 7.71 -20.54
C THR A 25 -0.13 9.14 -21.07
N LEU A 26 0.87 9.98 -20.78
CA LEU A 26 1.00 11.34 -21.30
C LEU A 26 1.16 11.38 -22.83
N ILE A 27 1.93 10.45 -23.41
CA ILE A 27 2.12 10.32 -24.86
C ILE A 27 0.82 9.87 -25.53
N VAL A 28 0.15 8.86 -24.98
CA VAL A 28 -1.13 8.35 -25.52
C VAL A 28 -2.21 9.42 -25.45
N ILE A 29 -2.31 10.13 -24.31
CA ILE A 29 -3.23 11.24 -24.15
C ILE A 29 -2.86 12.38 -25.09
N SER A 30 -1.58 12.75 -25.20
CA SER A 30 -1.12 13.74 -26.17
C SER A 30 -1.56 13.39 -27.59
N MET A 31 -1.37 12.14 -28.03
CA MET A 31 -1.78 11.67 -29.35
C MET A 31 -3.30 11.79 -29.56
N ILE A 32 -4.10 11.31 -28.60
CA ILE A 32 -5.57 11.40 -28.62
C ILE A 32 -6.05 12.86 -28.64
N LEU A 33 -5.33 13.77 -27.98
CA LEU A 33 -5.66 15.19 -27.89
C LEU A 33 -5.29 15.98 -29.15
N THR A 34 -4.16 15.66 -29.80
CA THR A 34 -3.79 16.24 -31.11
C THR A 34 -4.83 15.97 -32.18
N ASP A 35 -5.52 14.82 -32.11
CA ASP A 35 -6.57 14.44 -33.06
C ASP A 35 -7.95 15.04 -32.73
N ASN A 36 -8.17 15.61 -31.55
CA ASN A 36 -9.51 15.99 -31.06
C ASN A 36 -9.70 17.46 -30.62
N GLU A 37 -8.78 18.39 -30.95
CA GLU A 37 -8.84 19.82 -30.56
C GLU A 37 -9.13 20.07 -29.06
N LEU A 38 -8.75 19.14 -28.18
CA LEU A 38 -8.97 19.34 -26.75
C LEU A 38 -8.00 20.42 -26.24
N ASN A 39 -8.61 21.53 -25.83
CA ASN A 39 -7.98 22.77 -25.40
C ASN A 39 -6.85 22.53 -24.36
N TYR A 40 -5.68 23.18 -24.53
CA TYR A 40 -4.50 23.11 -23.65
C TYR A 40 -4.81 23.14 -22.14
N ASN A 41 -5.87 23.88 -21.75
CA ASN A 41 -6.35 23.93 -20.37
C ASN A 41 -6.83 22.57 -19.83
N SER A 42 -7.49 21.71 -20.62
CA SER A 42 -7.97 20.40 -20.16
C SER A 42 -6.80 19.45 -19.84
N LEU A 43 -5.74 19.49 -20.65
CA LEU A 43 -4.51 18.71 -20.41
C LEU A 43 -3.80 19.14 -19.13
N LYS A 44 -3.69 20.46 -18.88
CA LYS A 44 -3.11 21.00 -17.65
C LYS A 44 -3.86 20.50 -16.42
N TYR A 45 -5.19 20.55 -16.43
CA TYR A 45 -5.99 20.04 -15.31
C TYR A 45 -5.88 18.53 -15.14
N PHE A 46 -5.82 17.78 -16.23
CA PHE A 46 -5.62 16.33 -16.18
C PHE A 46 -4.28 15.94 -15.53
N ILE A 47 -3.18 16.58 -15.96
CA ILE A 47 -1.84 16.31 -15.38
C ILE A 47 -1.82 16.64 -13.89
N VAL A 48 -2.38 17.78 -13.49
CA VAL A 48 -2.45 18.18 -12.08
C VAL A 48 -3.25 17.16 -11.26
N LEU A 49 -4.42 16.73 -11.77
CA LEU A 49 -5.27 15.76 -11.08
C LEU A 49 -4.60 14.39 -10.97
N PHE A 50 -3.87 13.99 -12.01
CA PHE A 50 -3.06 12.77 -12.01
C PHE A 50 -1.94 12.83 -10.98
N VAL A 51 -1.16 13.93 -10.93
CA VAL A 51 -0.08 14.12 -9.95
C VAL A 51 -0.62 14.11 -8.52
N ILE A 52 -1.76 14.76 -8.26
CA ILE A 52 -2.40 14.73 -6.94
C ILE A 52 -2.76 13.29 -6.56
N MET A 53 -3.37 12.54 -7.48
CA MET A 53 -3.73 11.13 -7.24
C MET A 53 -2.50 10.24 -6.99
N ALA A 54 -1.42 10.49 -7.73
CA ALA A 54 -0.12 9.84 -7.57
C ALA A 54 0.43 10.03 -6.16
N VAL A 55 0.47 11.30 -5.72
CA VAL A 55 1.00 11.69 -4.41
C VAL A 55 0.17 11.08 -3.28
N ILE A 56 -1.17 11.15 -3.39
CA ILE A 56 -2.08 10.54 -2.41
C ILE A 56 -1.84 9.03 -2.31
N ASN A 57 -1.76 8.35 -3.44
CA ASN A 57 -1.50 6.91 -3.45
C ASN A 57 -0.13 6.59 -2.84
N ALA A 58 0.92 7.34 -3.17
CA ALA A 58 2.24 7.15 -2.57
C ALA A 58 2.19 7.27 -1.03
N PHE A 59 1.52 8.29 -0.49
CA PHE A 59 1.35 8.45 0.96
C PHE A 59 0.52 7.33 1.60
N GLN A 60 -0.44 6.76 0.89
CA GLN A 60 -1.26 5.64 1.38
C GLN A 60 -0.49 4.32 1.46
N TYR A 61 0.56 4.16 0.66
CA TYR A 61 1.34 2.92 0.59
C TYR A 61 2.76 3.03 1.15
N MET A 62 3.13 4.19 1.70
CA MET A 62 4.32 4.30 2.55
C MET A 62 4.21 3.34 3.74
N ASP A 63 5.34 2.72 4.08
CA ASP A 63 5.47 1.91 5.27
C ASP A 63 5.16 2.76 6.51
N THR A 64 4.25 2.25 7.34
CA THR A 64 3.92 2.82 8.64
C THR A 64 4.19 1.80 9.72
N GLU A 65 4.47 2.33 10.89
CA GLU A 65 4.47 1.58 12.13
C GLU A 65 3.32 2.07 13.01
N LYS A 66 2.58 1.14 13.63
CA LYS A 66 1.57 1.45 14.64
C LYS A 66 1.69 0.51 15.83
N ILE A 67 1.55 1.07 17.02
CA ILE A 67 1.46 0.31 18.27
C ILE A 67 0.00 0.32 18.71
N VAL A 68 -0.57 -0.87 18.91
CA VAL A 68 -1.96 -1.07 19.30
C VAL A 68 -2.04 -2.05 20.46
N PRO A 69 -3.13 -2.03 21.26
CA PRO A 69 -3.39 -3.07 22.24
C PRO A 69 -3.37 -4.46 21.61
N ILE A 70 -3.08 -5.49 22.40
CA ILE A 70 -3.16 -6.88 21.95
C ILE A 70 -4.52 -7.14 21.30
N MET A 71 -4.46 -7.73 20.11
CA MET A 71 -5.63 -8.27 19.42
C MET A 71 -5.70 -9.75 19.75
N ASP A 72 -6.89 -10.23 20.10
CA ASP A 72 -7.11 -11.66 20.22
C ASP A 72 -6.81 -12.34 18.88
N THR A 73 -5.97 -13.36 18.91
CA THR A 73 -5.56 -14.14 17.75
C THR A 73 -6.76 -14.75 17.02
N LEU A 74 -7.81 -15.15 17.74
CA LEU A 74 -9.00 -15.77 17.12
C LEU A 74 -9.83 -14.73 16.35
N HIS A 75 -9.95 -13.52 16.89
CA HIS A 75 -10.58 -12.39 16.21
C HIS A 75 -9.75 -11.94 15.00
N LEU A 76 -8.42 -11.92 15.11
CA LEU A 76 -7.53 -11.61 14.00
C LEU A 76 -7.66 -12.64 12.86
N GLU A 77 -7.68 -13.94 13.16
CA GLU A 77 -7.88 -14.98 12.16
C GLU A 77 -9.23 -14.84 11.44
N THR A 78 -10.29 -14.54 12.19
CA THR A 78 -11.63 -14.31 11.65
C THR A 78 -11.66 -13.09 10.73
N ALA A 79 -11.03 -11.98 11.14
CA ALA A 79 -10.88 -10.78 10.32
C ALA A 79 -10.17 -11.09 9.00
N LEU A 80 -9.04 -11.79 9.06
CA LEU A 80 -8.23 -12.10 7.88
C LEU A 80 -8.95 -13.04 6.92
N LYS A 81 -9.68 -14.04 7.43
CA LYS A 81 -10.51 -14.92 6.62
C LYS A 81 -11.58 -14.15 5.85
N ASN A 82 -12.27 -13.20 6.51
CA ASN A 82 -13.28 -12.36 5.87
C ASN A 82 -12.67 -11.44 4.80
N MET A 83 -11.47 -10.89 5.05
CA MET A 83 -10.72 -10.11 4.08
C MET A 83 -10.13 -10.93 2.93
N LYS A 84 -10.13 -12.26 3.03
CA LYS A 84 -9.42 -13.19 2.14
C LYS A 84 -7.92 -12.90 2.12
N TRP A 85 -7.36 -12.58 3.28
CA TRP A 85 -5.94 -12.36 3.51
C TRP A 85 -5.34 -13.60 4.18
N GLU A 86 -4.07 -13.88 3.90
CA GLU A 86 -3.37 -15.05 4.43
C GLU A 86 -2.57 -14.68 5.69
N MET A 87 -2.56 -15.58 6.67
CA MET A 87 -1.74 -15.47 7.88
C MET A 87 -0.69 -16.58 7.90
N LYS A 88 0.54 -16.23 8.28
CA LYS A 88 1.62 -17.17 8.62
C LYS A 88 2.27 -16.72 9.92
N GLN A 89 2.55 -17.65 10.81
CA GLN A 89 3.22 -17.35 12.08
C GLN A 89 4.60 -18.00 12.08
N GLU A 90 5.64 -17.19 12.26
CA GLU A 90 7.04 -17.62 12.26
C GLU A 90 7.79 -16.91 13.39
N ASN A 91 8.46 -17.65 14.28
CA ASN A 91 9.32 -17.09 15.35
C ASN A 91 8.69 -15.93 16.14
N ASN A 92 7.46 -16.10 16.63
CA ASN A 92 6.66 -15.09 17.37
C ASN A 92 6.32 -13.81 16.55
N ILE A 93 6.43 -13.88 15.23
CA ILE A 93 6.00 -12.83 14.31
C ILE A 93 4.83 -13.37 13.49
N ILE A 94 3.74 -12.61 13.44
CA ILE A 94 2.63 -12.89 12.53
C ILE A 94 2.87 -12.11 11.24
N ILE A 95 2.92 -12.82 10.12
CA ILE A 95 3.08 -12.29 8.78
C ILE A 95 1.73 -12.40 8.09
N ILE A 96 1.17 -11.25 7.70
CA ILE A 96 -0.08 -11.17 6.96
C ILE A 96 0.22 -10.80 5.52
N LYS A 97 -0.32 -11.60 4.60
CA LYS A 97 -0.23 -11.35 3.17
C LYS A 97 -1.61 -10.94 2.63
N PRO A 98 -1.76 -9.69 2.19
CA PRO A 98 -2.98 -9.23 1.55
C PRO A 98 -3.28 -10.01 0.26
N ARG A 99 -4.55 -10.01 -0.17
CA ARG A 99 -4.95 -10.61 -1.45
C ARG A 99 -4.19 -9.95 -2.60
N PHE A 100 -3.98 -10.68 -3.70
CA PHE A 100 -3.15 -10.26 -4.84
C PHE A 100 -3.31 -8.78 -5.24
N LEU A 101 -4.54 -8.29 -5.43
CA LEU A 101 -4.83 -6.89 -5.79
C LEU A 101 -4.35 -5.87 -4.74
N ASP A 102 -4.50 -6.18 -3.45
CA ASP A 102 -4.01 -5.35 -2.34
C ASP A 102 -2.47 -5.47 -2.23
N SER A 103 -1.89 -6.62 -2.60
CA SER A 103 -0.44 -6.88 -2.55
C SER A 103 0.36 -6.17 -3.63
N LEU A 104 -0.28 -5.77 -4.74
CA LEU A 104 0.35 -4.98 -5.80
C LEU A 104 0.87 -3.62 -5.32
N PHE A 105 0.38 -3.15 -4.17
CA PHE A 105 0.70 -1.85 -3.60
C PHE A 105 1.35 -1.95 -2.20
N GLY A 106 1.64 -3.16 -1.71
CA GLY A 106 2.29 -3.37 -0.42
C GLY A 106 2.46 -4.86 -0.12
N GLU A 107 3.70 -5.30 0.07
CA GLU A 107 4.04 -6.72 -0.02
C GLU A 107 3.52 -7.55 1.15
N LYS A 108 3.64 -7.06 2.40
CA LYS A 108 3.31 -7.80 3.64
C LYS A 108 3.04 -6.86 4.82
N ILE A 109 2.21 -7.30 5.76
CA ILE A 109 2.08 -6.69 7.09
C ILE A 109 2.74 -7.64 8.11
N PHE A 110 3.46 -7.07 9.07
CA PHE A 110 4.11 -7.80 10.16
C PHE A 110 3.53 -7.35 11.49
N ILE A 111 3.13 -8.29 12.33
CA ILE A 111 2.72 -8.05 13.71
C ILE A 111 3.72 -8.73 14.63
N LYS A 112 4.27 -7.97 15.58
CA LYS A 112 5.22 -8.45 16.58
C LYS A 112 4.75 -8.03 17.96
N THR A 113 4.96 -8.89 18.95
CA THR A 113 4.83 -8.48 20.35
C THR A 113 5.80 -7.34 20.62
N TYR A 114 5.29 -6.25 21.20
CA TYR A 114 6.10 -5.09 21.60
C TYR A 114 6.39 -5.14 23.09
N ASN A 115 5.34 -5.28 23.92
CA ASN A 115 5.36 -5.52 25.37
C ASN A 115 4.19 -6.45 25.72
N ASP A 116 4.05 -6.84 26.99
CA ASP A 116 3.06 -7.83 27.48
C ASP A 116 1.62 -7.57 27.00
N ASP A 117 1.20 -6.31 26.86
CA ASP A 117 -0.18 -5.95 26.47
C ASP A 117 -0.29 -5.28 25.09
N LYS A 118 0.81 -5.15 24.34
CA LYS A 118 0.85 -4.35 23.09
C LYS A 118 1.55 -5.06 21.95
N VAL A 119 0.99 -4.89 20.76
CA VAL A 119 1.59 -5.36 19.50
C VAL A 119 1.99 -4.20 18.61
N LYS A 120 3.11 -4.39 17.91
CA LYS A 120 3.65 -3.48 16.90
C LYS A 120 3.30 -4.05 15.52
N ILE A 121 2.56 -3.27 14.74
CA ILE A 121 2.14 -3.58 13.37
C ILE A 121 2.94 -2.72 12.40
N ILE A 122 3.55 -3.35 11.40
CA ILE A 122 4.39 -2.71 10.39
C ILE A 122 3.91 -3.10 9.00
N GLY A 123 3.75 -2.14 8.10
CA GLY A 123 3.41 -2.38 6.69
C GLY A 123 2.84 -1.13 6.03
N ALA A 124 2.34 -1.24 4.80
CA ALA A 124 1.76 -0.11 4.08
C ALA A 124 0.59 0.53 4.83
N LYS A 125 0.62 1.86 4.99
CA LYS A 125 -0.32 2.65 5.82
C LYS A 125 -1.79 2.31 5.63
N ARG A 126 -2.25 2.24 4.37
CA ARG A 126 -3.64 1.91 4.03
C ARG A 126 -4.03 0.51 4.48
N LEU A 127 -3.14 -0.47 4.30
CA LEU A 127 -3.40 -1.87 4.66
C LEU A 127 -3.40 -2.05 6.18
N VAL A 128 -2.46 -1.42 6.89
CA VAL A 128 -2.41 -1.41 8.36
C VAL A 128 -3.67 -0.77 8.94
N ASN A 129 -4.09 0.39 8.40
CA ASN A 129 -5.32 1.06 8.85
C ASN A 129 -6.57 0.21 8.59
N ARG A 130 -6.65 -0.43 7.42
CA ARG A 130 -7.77 -1.31 7.07
C ARG A 130 -7.86 -2.51 8.00
N LEU A 131 -6.71 -3.13 8.32
CA LEU A 131 -6.64 -4.23 9.27
C LEU A 131 -7.16 -3.81 10.64
N ILE A 132 -6.59 -2.74 11.22
CA ILE A 132 -6.98 -2.24 12.55
C ILE A 132 -8.47 -1.89 12.59
N ASN A 133 -8.96 -1.12 11.62
CA ASN A 133 -10.35 -0.68 11.60
C ASN A 133 -11.33 -1.86 11.51
N TYR A 134 -10.98 -2.89 10.75
CA TYR A 134 -11.86 -4.04 10.59
C TYR A 134 -11.81 -4.97 11.80
N VAL A 135 -10.64 -5.19 12.40
CA VAL A 135 -10.52 -5.95 13.65
C VAL A 135 -11.37 -5.28 14.73
N ASN A 136 -11.29 -3.95 14.86
CA ASN A 136 -12.12 -3.18 15.79
C ASN A 136 -13.62 -3.19 15.44
N PHE A 137 -13.99 -3.46 14.19
CA PHE A 137 -15.40 -3.51 13.77
C PHE A 137 -16.04 -4.85 14.13
N ILE A 138 -15.25 -5.94 14.16
CA ILE A 138 -15.75 -7.29 14.44
C ILE A 138 -15.54 -7.73 15.90
N SER A 139 -14.83 -6.94 16.70
CA SER A 139 -14.63 -7.11 18.15
C SER A 139 -15.80 -6.52 18.93
#